data_AF-A0AAP5YE63-F1
#
_entry.id   AF-A0AAP5YE63-F1
#
_cell.length_a   1.000
_cell.length_b   1.000
_cell.length_c   1.000
_cell.angle_alpha   90.00
_cell.angle_beta   90.00
_cell.angle_gamma   90.00
#
_symmetry.space_group_name_H-M   'P 1'
#
loop_
_entity.id
_entity.type
_entity.pdbx_description
1 polymer ?
#
loop_
_entity_poly.entity_id
_entity_poly.type
_entity_poly.pdbx_seq_one_letter_code
_entity_poly.pdbx_strand_id
1 'polypeptide(L)'
;RVSSEFKGLLQSISVSFSNILGETGVSAAIQPLYLPGGVLVFVALLAAVLQSGSAKPLREAFGESSKTLIGAGFVLVFTIPMVRIFINSGVNGADLASMPVTTANFASDLVGSAFPALSATVGALGAFIAGSNTVSNMMFSQFQFEVAQTLSISSVVVVSLQAVGAAAGNMIAIHNVVAASATVGLLGREG
;
A
#
# COMPACT_ATOMS: atom_id res chain seq x y z
N ARG A 1 -7.20 7.48 23.47
CA ARG A 1 -8.19 8.47 22.96
C ARG A 1 -7.56 9.85 23.13
N VAL A 2 -7.33 10.57 22.03
CA VAL A 2 -6.70 11.90 22.04
C VAL A 2 -7.76 12.95 22.42
N SER A 3 -7.41 14.00 23.18
CA SER A 3 -8.35 15.08 23.50
C SER A 3 -8.84 15.76 22.21
N SER A 4 -10.11 16.14 22.18
CA SER A 4 -10.74 16.79 21.02
C SER A 4 -10.03 18.09 20.63
N GLU A 5 -9.56 18.85 21.61
CA GLU A 5 -8.80 20.09 21.41
C GLU A 5 -7.43 19.84 20.79
N PHE A 6 -6.70 18.82 21.25
CA PHE A 6 -5.39 18.48 20.68
C PHE A 6 -5.53 17.94 19.26
N LYS A 7 -6.56 17.15 18.98
CA LYS A 7 -6.89 16.71 17.62
C LYS A 7 -7.18 17.91 16.71
N GLY A 8 -7.95 18.88 17.20
CA GLY A 8 -8.23 20.12 16.48
C GLY A 8 -6.96 20.93 16.15
N LEU A 9 -6.04 21.05 17.10
CA LEU A 9 -4.73 21.69 16.88
C LEU A 9 -3.90 20.98 15.80
N LEU A 10 -3.81 19.65 15.83
CA LEU A 10 -3.06 18.89 14.81
C LEU A 10 -3.68 19.00 13.42
N GLN A 11 -5.01 19.13 13.34
CA GLN A 11 -5.75 19.26 12.08
C GLN A 11 -5.84 20.70 11.58
N SER A 12 -5.50 21.69 12.40
CA SER A 12 -5.57 23.12 12.04
C SER A 12 -4.60 23.51 10.93
N ILE A 13 -3.47 22.81 10.82
CA ILE A 13 -2.52 22.96 9.71
C ILE A 13 -2.94 21.97 8.62
N SER A 14 -3.73 22.44 7.67
CA SER A 14 -4.15 21.68 6.51
C SER A 14 -3.85 22.42 5.21
N VAL A 15 -3.22 21.73 4.26
CA VAL A 15 -3.04 22.19 2.89
C VAL A 15 -4.07 21.46 2.03
N SER A 16 -5.11 22.16 1.58
CA SER A 16 -6.18 21.60 0.77
C SER A 16 -6.01 21.98 -0.70
N PHE A 17 -6.01 20.97 -1.56
CA PHE A 17 -6.08 21.08 -3.01
C PHE A 17 -7.51 20.78 -3.43
N SER A 18 -8.16 21.75 -4.05
CA SER A 18 -9.54 21.63 -4.54
C SER A 18 -9.53 21.54 -6.06
N ASN A 19 -10.37 20.68 -6.63
CA ASN A 19 -10.50 20.50 -8.09
C ASN A 19 -9.16 20.19 -8.78
N ILE A 20 -8.49 19.12 -8.34
CA ILE A 20 -7.23 18.66 -8.93
C ILE A 20 -7.48 18.35 -10.41
N LEU A 21 -6.66 18.94 -11.30
CA LEU A 21 -6.79 18.86 -12.76
C LEU A 21 -8.12 19.40 -13.34
N GLY A 22 -8.86 20.22 -12.58
CA GLY A 22 -10.12 20.84 -13.02
C GLY A 22 -11.37 19.96 -12.85
N GLU A 23 -11.22 18.74 -12.32
CA GLU A 23 -12.34 17.82 -12.10
C GLU A 23 -13.08 18.12 -10.79
N THR A 24 -14.38 18.43 -10.90
CA THR A 24 -15.25 18.70 -9.75
C THR A 24 -15.40 17.46 -8.87
N GLY A 25 -15.02 17.57 -7.60
CA GLY A 25 -15.11 16.49 -6.62
C GLY A 25 -13.79 15.77 -6.32
N VAL A 26 -12.74 15.99 -7.12
CA VAL A 26 -11.40 15.46 -6.84
C VAL A 26 -10.60 16.47 -6.03
N SER A 27 -10.74 16.40 -4.70
CA SER A 27 -10.01 17.24 -3.75
C SER A 27 -9.13 16.40 -2.84
N ALA A 28 -7.94 16.90 -2.51
CA ALA A 28 -7.03 16.24 -1.57
C ALA A 28 -6.61 17.22 -0.48
N ALA A 29 -6.66 16.80 0.77
CA ALA A 29 -6.16 17.59 1.89
C ALA A 29 -4.98 16.88 2.55
N ILE A 30 -3.89 17.60 2.72
CA ILE A 30 -2.71 17.13 3.44
C ILE A 30 -2.73 17.81 4.82
N GLN A 31 -2.78 17.02 5.88
CA GLN A 31 -2.71 17.46 7.27
C GLN A 31 -1.36 17.01 7.86
N PRO A 32 -0.27 17.78 7.70
CA PRO A 32 1.07 17.29 7.99
C PRO A 32 1.27 16.85 9.44
N LEU A 33 0.65 17.55 10.40
CA LEU A 33 0.78 17.22 11.82
C LEU A 33 -0.10 16.04 12.28
N TYR A 34 -1.09 15.65 11.48
CA TYR A 34 -2.00 14.55 11.81
C TYR A 34 -1.64 13.27 11.05
N LEU A 35 -1.09 13.40 9.84
CA LEU A 35 -0.69 12.27 9.02
C LEU A 35 0.61 11.63 9.56
N PRO A 36 0.69 10.29 9.62
CA PRO A 36 1.89 9.59 10.07
C PRO A 36 3.16 10.06 9.36
N GLY A 37 3.07 10.32 8.05
CA GLY A 37 4.20 10.79 7.25
C GLY A 37 4.79 12.12 7.71
N GLY A 38 3.95 13.10 8.07
CA GLY A 38 4.47 14.40 8.52
C GLY A 38 5.05 14.35 9.93
N VAL A 39 4.52 13.49 10.81
CA VAL A 39 5.14 13.20 12.11
C VAL A 39 6.51 12.55 11.92
N LEU A 40 6.65 11.59 11.00
CA LEU A 40 7.94 10.96 10.71
C LEU A 40 8.96 11.96 10.16
N VAL A 41 8.55 12.86 9.25
CA VAL A 41 9.43 13.93 8.74
C VAL A 41 9.85 14.88 9.86
N PHE A 42 8.92 15.27 10.75
CA PHE A 42 9.23 16.13 11.88
C PHE A 42 10.24 15.48 12.84
N VAL A 43 10.04 14.22 13.20
CA VAL A 43 10.97 13.46 14.05
C VAL A 43 12.32 13.27 13.36
N ALA A 44 12.35 12.98 12.06
CA ALA A 44 13.59 12.86 11.29
C ALA A 44 14.39 14.17 11.26
N LEU A 45 13.72 15.32 11.11
CA LEU A 45 14.36 16.64 11.18
C LEU A 45 14.91 16.92 12.59
N LEU A 46 14.13 16.64 13.64
CA LEU A 46 14.58 16.78 15.02
C LEU A 46 15.81 15.91 15.30
N ALA A 47 15.76 14.64 14.89
CA ALA A 47 16.88 13.72 15.02
C ALA A 47 18.11 14.21 14.26
N ALA A 48 17.93 14.72 13.03
CA ALA A 48 19.03 15.28 12.25
C ALA A 48 19.67 16.49 12.93
N VAL A 49 18.89 17.42 13.49
CA VAL A 49 19.39 18.60 14.21
C VAL A 49 20.11 18.21 15.51
N LEU A 50 19.58 17.23 16.25
CA LEU A 50 20.15 16.79 17.52
C LEU A 50 21.40 15.92 17.34
N GLN A 51 21.47 15.12 16.28
CA GLN A 51 22.48 14.07 16.12
C GLN A 51 23.55 14.42 15.09
N SER A 52 23.29 15.35 14.19
CA SER A 52 24.20 15.71 13.11
C SER A 52 24.45 17.22 13.11
N GLY A 53 25.68 17.63 13.40
CA GLY A 53 26.14 19.00 13.14
C GLY A 53 26.21 19.35 11.63
N SER A 54 25.72 18.49 10.73
CA SER A 54 25.81 18.63 9.27
C SER A 54 24.53 18.20 8.55
N ALA A 55 24.16 18.92 7.49
CA ALA A 55 23.02 18.56 6.63
C ALA A 55 23.33 17.42 5.64
N LYS A 56 24.57 16.91 5.60
CA LYS A 56 25.01 15.92 4.61
C LYS A 56 24.25 14.58 4.70
N PRO A 57 24.04 13.97 5.88
CA PRO A 57 23.32 12.70 5.99
C PRO A 57 21.85 12.82 5.56
N LEU A 58 21.21 13.97 5.85
CA LEU A 58 19.83 14.23 5.44
C LEU A 58 19.69 14.27 3.91
N ARG A 59 20.66 14.90 3.23
CA ARG A 59 20.68 14.98 1.76
C ARG A 59 20.91 13.63 1.10
N GLU A 60 21.81 12.81 1.66
CA GLU A 60 22.07 11.46 1.17
C GLU A 60 20.83 10.57 1.32
N ALA A 61 20.22 10.55 2.51
CA ALA A 61 18.99 9.81 2.79
C ALA A 61 17.82 10.26 1.90
N PHE A 62 17.68 11.56 1.65
CA PHE A 62 16.66 12.10 0.75
C PHE A 62 16.89 11.66 -0.71
N GLY A 63 18.15 11.64 -1.15
CA GLY A 63 18.52 11.22 -2.50
C GLY A 63 18.27 9.73 -2.73
N GLU A 64 18.61 8.88 -1.75
CA GLU A 64 18.34 7.45 -1.80
C GLU A 64 16.83 7.16 -1.79
N SER A 65 16.09 7.80 -0.89
CA SER A 65 14.63 7.68 -0.80
C SER A 65 13.94 8.09 -2.12
N SER A 66 14.42 9.16 -2.74
CA SER A 66 13.88 9.67 -4.01
C SER A 66 14.09 8.68 -5.16
N LYS A 67 15.25 8.01 -5.23
CA LYS A 67 15.52 6.97 -6.24
C LYS A 67 14.56 5.79 -6.08
N THR A 68 14.36 5.34 -4.84
CA THR A 68 13.41 4.26 -4.53
C THR A 68 11.99 4.65 -4.88
N LEU A 69 11.60 5.90 -4.59
CA LEU A 69 10.28 6.43 -4.92
C LEU A 69 10.03 6.47 -6.44
N ILE A 70 11.02 6.84 -7.25
CA ILE A 70 10.89 6.87 -8.71
C ILE A 70 10.68 5.46 -9.26
N GLY A 71 11.46 4.48 -8.78
CA GLY A 71 11.31 3.08 -9.19
C GLY A 71 9.92 2.53 -8.86
N ALA A 72 9.44 2.76 -7.64
CA ALA A 72 8.08 2.37 -7.23
C ALA A 72 7.01 3.15 -8.01
N GLY A 73 7.21 4.46 -8.19
CA GLY A 73 6.28 5.35 -8.89
C GLY A 73 6.03 4.92 -10.33
N PHE A 74 7.06 4.47 -11.05
CA PHE A 74 6.90 3.95 -12.41
C PHE A 74 5.94 2.75 -12.46
N VAL A 75 6.07 1.80 -11.53
CA VAL A 75 5.15 0.66 -11.43
C VAL A 75 3.72 1.14 -11.13
N LEU A 76 3.57 2.08 -10.19
CA LEU A 76 2.27 2.61 -9.79
C LEU A 76 1.51 3.29 -10.93
N VAL A 77 2.21 3.94 -11.87
CA VAL A 77 1.58 4.55 -13.07
C VAL A 77 0.81 3.53 -13.88
N PHE A 78 1.28 2.28 -13.96
CA PHE A 78 0.59 1.21 -14.68
C PHE A 78 -0.39 0.44 -13.78
N THR A 79 -0.02 0.18 -12.53
CA THR A 79 -0.85 -0.60 -11.61
C THR A 79 -2.13 0.14 -11.21
N ILE A 80 -2.07 1.44 -10.91
CA ILE A 80 -3.23 2.19 -10.42
C ILE A 80 -4.38 2.24 -11.45
N PRO A 81 -4.14 2.61 -12.74
CA PRO A 81 -5.20 2.58 -13.75
C PRO A 81 -5.76 1.18 -13.98
N MET A 82 -4.89 0.16 -14.05
CA MET A 82 -5.33 -1.24 -14.22
C MET A 82 -6.28 -1.67 -13.09
N VAL A 83 -5.91 -1.38 -11.83
CA VAL A 83 -6.74 -1.67 -10.66
C VAL A 83 -8.05 -0.87 -10.71
N ARG A 84 -8.02 0.40 -11.12
CA ARG A 84 -9.24 1.22 -11.26
C ARG A 84 -10.18 0.70 -12.35
N ILE A 85 -9.66 0.28 -13.50
CA ILE A 85 -10.44 -0.36 -14.56
C ILE A 85 -11.05 -1.66 -14.04
N PHE A 86 -10.27 -2.48 -13.35
CA PHE A 86 -10.73 -3.73 -12.77
C PHE A 86 -11.89 -3.51 -11.79
N ILE A 87 -11.77 -2.56 -10.85
CA ILE A 87 -12.81 -2.24 -9.87
C ILE A 87 -14.07 -1.64 -10.53
N ASN A 88 -13.89 -0.71 -11.46
CA ASN A 88 -15.02 0.00 -12.10
C ASN A 88 -15.55 -0.72 -13.35
N SER A 89 -15.14 -1.97 -13.60
CA SER A 89 -15.58 -2.79 -14.74
C SER A 89 -17.09 -3.07 -14.76
N GLY A 90 -17.79 -2.83 -13.65
CA GLY A 90 -19.25 -2.88 -13.59
C GLY A 90 -19.94 -1.76 -14.39
N VAL A 91 -19.22 -0.69 -14.74
CA VAL A 91 -19.71 0.33 -15.68
C VAL A 91 -19.45 -0.18 -17.10
N ASN A 92 -20.29 -1.10 -17.56
CA ASN A 92 -20.21 -1.70 -18.89
C ASN A 92 -21.55 -1.61 -19.62
N GLY A 93 -21.51 -1.59 -20.96
CA GLY A 93 -22.71 -1.49 -21.79
C GLY A 93 -23.58 -2.75 -21.84
N ALA A 94 -23.25 -3.78 -21.05
CA ALA A 94 -23.93 -5.08 -21.03
C ALA A 94 -24.58 -5.39 -19.65
N ASP A 95 -24.62 -4.42 -18.72
CA ASP A 95 -25.18 -4.56 -17.36
C ASP A 95 -24.60 -5.75 -16.56
N LEU A 96 -23.34 -6.14 -16.86
CA LEU A 96 -22.65 -7.23 -16.19
C LEU A 96 -22.10 -6.76 -14.84
N ALA A 97 -22.07 -7.68 -13.86
CA ALA A 97 -21.39 -7.45 -12.61
C ALA A 97 -19.90 -7.12 -12.83
N SER A 98 -19.31 -6.30 -11.94
CA SER A 98 -17.89 -6.00 -12.02
C SER A 98 -17.05 -7.27 -11.87
N MET A 99 -15.86 -7.25 -12.47
CA MET A 99 -14.90 -8.37 -12.39
C MET A 99 -14.61 -8.80 -10.93
N PRO A 100 -14.43 -7.90 -9.94
CA PRO A 100 -14.33 -8.28 -8.54
C PRO A 100 -15.54 -9.04 -8.02
N VAL A 101 -16.76 -8.59 -8.31
CA VAL A 101 -18.00 -9.23 -7.85
C VAL A 101 -18.17 -10.61 -8.48
N THR A 102 -17.89 -10.74 -9.77
CA THR A 102 -17.95 -12.04 -10.48
C THR A 102 -16.92 -13.02 -9.93
N THR A 103 -15.70 -12.55 -9.68
CA THR A 103 -14.64 -13.38 -9.08
C THR A 103 -14.96 -13.73 -7.63
N ALA A 104 -15.59 -12.81 -6.88
CA ALA A 104 -16.07 -13.05 -5.53
C ALA A 104 -17.12 -14.16 -5.52
N ASN A 105 -18.14 -14.09 -6.39
CA ASN A 105 -19.16 -15.13 -6.51
C ASN A 105 -18.53 -16.49 -6.87
N PHE A 106 -17.62 -16.53 -7.84
CA PHE A 106 -16.90 -17.76 -8.19
C PHE A 106 -16.07 -18.33 -7.02
N ALA A 107 -15.35 -17.47 -6.29
CA ALA A 107 -14.60 -17.89 -5.10
C ALA A 107 -15.52 -18.32 -3.95
N SER A 108 -16.70 -17.71 -3.83
CA SER A 108 -17.75 -18.07 -2.88
C SER A 108 -18.29 -19.47 -3.18
N ASP A 109 -18.52 -19.77 -4.45
CA ASP A 109 -19.03 -21.08 -4.88
C ASP A 109 -18.00 -22.19 -4.68
N LEU A 110 -16.70 -21.88 -4.82
CA LEU A 110 -15.61 -22.84 -4.64
C LEU A 110 -15.20 -23.05 -3.18
N VAL A 111 -15.13 -21.97 -2.40
CA VAL A 111 -14.46 -21.94 -1.08
C VAL A 111 -15.37 -21.41 0.03
N GLY A 112 -16.41 -20.65 -0.33
CA GLY A 112 -17.39 -20.10 0.60
C GLY A 112 -16.77 -19.28 1.73
N SER A 113 -17.23 -19.54 2.96
CA SER A 113 -16.75 -18.86 4.16
C SER A 113 -15.27 -19.11 4.49
N ALA A 114 -14.60 -20.05 3.80
CA ALA A 114 -13.17 -20.31 3.99
C ALA A 114 -12.26 -19.38 3.16
N PHE A 115 -12.81 -18.43 2.38
CA PHE A 115 -12.04 -17.44 1.64
C PHE A 115 -10.93 -16.72 2.46
N PRO A 116 -11.15 -16.34 3.74
CA PRO A 116 -10.08 -15.77 4.56
C PRO A 116 -8.83 -16.64 4.65
N ALA A 117 -8.95 -17.96 4.58
CA ALA A 117 -7.79 -18.86 4.62
C ALA A 117 -6.87 -18.70 3.40
N LEU A 118 -7.41 -18.28 2.25
CA LEU A 118 -6.65 -18.03 1.02
C LEU A 118 -6.12 -16.60 0.91
N SER A 119 -6.71 -15.68 1.67
CA SER A 119 -6.35 -14.26 1.68
C SER A 119 -4.85 -14.02 1.92
N ALA A 120 -4.28 -14.72 2.91
CA ALA A 120 -2.86 -14.63 3.24
C ALA A 120 -1.98 -15.16 2.09
N THR A 121 -2.37 -16.26 1.44
CA THR A 121 -1.61 -16.82 0.31
C THR A 121 -1.59 -15.88 -0.88
N VAL A 122 -2.72 -15.21 -1.18
CA VAL A 122 -2.79 -14.20 -2.23
C VAL A 122 -1.87 -13.01 -1.92
N GLY A 123 -1.89 -12.52 -0.67
CA GLY A 123 -0.98 -11.47 -0.24
C GLY A 123 0.49 -11.88 -0.38
N ALA A 124 0.83 -13.09 0.07
CA ALA A 124 2.18 -13.65 0.02
C ALA A 124 2.68 -13.81 -1.43
N LEU A 125 1.87 -14.38 -2.32
CA LEU A 125 2.21 -14.51 -3.74
C LEU A 125 2.39 -13.14 -4.39
N GLY A 126 1.48 -12.20 -4.11
CA GLY A 126 1.57 -10.84 -4.62
C GLY A 126 2.88 -10.16 -4.21
N ALA A 127 3.28 -10.30 -2.94
CA ALA A 127 4.51 -9.70 -2.43
C ALA A 127 5.77 -10.44 -2.88
N PHE A 128 5.71 -11.76 -3.03
CA PHE A 128 6.81 -12.57 -3.55
C PHE A 128 7.13 -12.20 -5.00
N ILE A 129 6.11 -12.08 -5.85
CA ILE A 129 6.25 -11.75 -7.28
C ILE A 129 6.60 -10.27 -7.46
N ALA A 130 5.84 -9.36 -6.83
CA ALA A 130 6.06 -7.92 -6.98
C ALA A 130 7.32 -7.44 -6.25
N GLY A 131 7.78 -8.22 -5.29
CA GLY A 131 8.89 -7.86 -4.44
C GLY A 131 8.63 -6.70 -3.48
N SER A 132 7.36 -6.44 -3.17
CA SER A 132 7.02 -5.33 -2.28
C SER A 132 5.68 -5.58 -1.62
N ASN A 133 5.68 -5.48 -0.30
CA ASN A 133 4.45 -5.49 0.49
C ASN A 133 3.50 -4.35 0.04
N THR A 134 4.05 -3.17 -0.28
CA THR A 134 3.25 -2.02 -0.72
C THR A 134 2.55 -2.29 -2.05
N VAL A 135 3.28 -2.84 -3.03
CA VAL A 135 2.73 -3.13 -4.36
C VAL A 135 1.67 -4.24 -4.27
N SER A 136 1.92 -5.29 -3.49
CA SER A 136 0.93 -6.36 -3.24
C SER A 136 -0.36 -5.82 -2.63
N ASN A 137 -0.26 -4.96 -1.62
CA ASN A 137 -1.44 -4.39 -0.97
C ASN A 137 -2.21 -3.44 -1.90
N MET A 138 -1.52 -2.60 -2.67
CA MET A 138 -2.20 -1.76 -3.66
C MET A 138 -2.91 -2.58 -4.76
N MET A 139 -2.33 -3.70 -5.16
CA MET A 139 -2.89 -4.55 -6.22
C MET A 139 -4.09 -5.38 -5.72
N PHE A 140 -3.98 -6.01 -4.54
CA PHE A 140 -4.94 -7.03 -4.12
C PHE A 140 -5.85 -6.60 -2.96
N SER A 141 -5.48 -5.61 -2.12
CA SER A 141 -6.25 -5.33 -0.89
C SER A 141 -7.64 -4.81 -1.21
N GLN A 142 -7.78 -3.96 -2.24
CA GLN A 142 -9.10 -3.48 -2.65
C GLN A 142 -9.94 -4.62 -3.21
N PHE A 143 -9.36 -5.48 -4.07
CA PHE A 143 -10.07 -6.66 -4.57
C PHE A 143 -10.56 -7.54 -3.42
N GLN A 144 -9.70 -7.87 -2.47
CA GLN A 144 -10.06 -8.71 -1.33
C GLN A 144 -11.07 -8.04 -0.39
N PHE A 145 -11.04 -6.71 -0.27
CA PHE A 145 -12.04 -5.92 0.44
C PHE A 145 -13.43 -6.07 -0.20
N GLU A 146 -13.53 -5.91 -1.52
CA GLU A 146 -14.79 -6.06 -2.28
C GLU A 146 -15.31 -7.51 -2.23
N VAL A 147 -14.42 -8.50 -2.34
CA VAL A 147 -14.79 -9.91 -2.19
C VAL A 147 -15.36 -10.16 -0.80
N ALA A 148 -14.74 -9.61 0.25
CA ALA A 148 -15.24 -9.75 1.61
C ALA A 148 -16.64 -9.12 1.79
N GLN A 149 -16.88 -7.96 1.19
CA GLN A 149 -18.21 -7.33 1.21
C GLN A 149 -19.25 -8.17 0.47
N THR A 150 -18.92 -8.69 -0.71
CA THR A 150 -19.82 -9.54 -1.51
C THR A 150 -20.18 -10.83 -0.76
N LEU A 151 -19.20 -11.45 -0.12
CA LEU A 151 -19.35 -12.64 0.72
C LEU A 151 -20.02 -12.39 2.08
N SER A 152 -20.33 -11.12 2.40
CA SER A 152 -20.83 -10.73 3.73
C SER A 152 -19.93 -11.19 4.89
N ILE A 153 -18.62 -11.26 4.66
CA ILE A 153 -17.58 -11.59 5.66
C ILE A 153 -16.80 -10.33 6.06
N SER A 154 -16.06 -10.41 7.17
CA SER A 154 -15.32 -9.26 7.68
C SER A 154 -14.20 -8.81 6.74
N SER A 155 -14.37 -7.64 6.11
CA SER A 155 -13.35 -6.99 5.28
C SER A 155 -12.08 -6.70 6.07
N VAL A 156 -12.22 -6.42 7.37
CA VAL A 156 -11.08 -6.20 8.26
C VAL A 156 -10.22 -7.47 8.35
N VAL A 157 -10.84 -8.64 8.56
CA VAL A 157 -10.12 -9.92 8.70
C VAL A 157 -9.43 -10.29 7.40
N VAL A 158 -10.14 -10.18 6.26
CA VAL A 158 -9.56 -10.52 4.96
C VAL A 158 -8.41 -9.58 4.61
N VAL A 159 -8.58 -8.26 4.68
CA VAL A 159 -7.50 -7.33 4.33
C VAL A 159 -6.30 -7.44 5.29
N SER A 160 -6.54 -7.73 6.57
CA SER A 160 -5.44 -7.94 7.52
C SER A 160 -4.70 -9.26 7.26
N LEU A 161 -5.38 -10.35 6.93
CA LEU A 161 -4.73 -11.60 6.51
C LEU A 161 -3.90 -11.41 5.24
N GLN A 162 -4.41 -10.66 4.26
CA GLN A 162 -3.63 -10.31 3.08
C GLN A 162 -2.36 -9.54 3.46
N ALA A 163 -2.47 -8.52 4.32
CA ALA A 163 -1.31 -7.72 4.71
C ALA A 163 -0.25 -8.56 5.46
N VAL A 164 -0.68 -9.49 6.32
CA VAL A 164 0.21 -10.44 7.00
C VAL A 164 0.88 -11.38 6.01
N GLY A 165 0.09 -11.95 5.08
CA GLY A 165 0.61 -12.79 4.01
C GLY A 165 1.61 -12.05 3.13
N ALA A 166 1.32 -10.81 2.75
CA ALA A 166 2.19 -9.97 1.96
C ALA A 166 3.50 -9.64 2.69
N ALA A 167 3.47 -9.42 4.01
CA ALA A 167 4.69 -9.30 4.80
C ALA A 167 5.53 -10.59 4.76
N ALA A 168 4.90 -11.75 4.92
CA ALA A 168 5.58 -13.05 4.85
C ALA A 168 6.19 -13.32 3.46
N GLY A 169 5.42 -13.10 2.39
CA GLY A 169 5.89 -13.28 1.01
C GLY A 169 7.02 -12.33 0.64
N ASN A 170 6.98 -11.09 1.15
CA ASN A 170 8.06 -10.13 0.92
C ASN A 170 9.39 -10.59 1.52
N MET A 171 9.38 -11.27 2.69
CA MET A 171 10.62 -11.75 3.33
C MET A 171 11.36 -12.80 2.49
N ILE A 172 10.63 -13.63 1.74
CA ILE A 172 11.20 -14.72 0.92
C ILE A 172 11.34 -14.34 -0.57
N ALA A 173 10.99 -13.12 -0.94
CA ALA A 173 11.05 -12.66 -2.32
C ALA A 173 12.51 -12.61 -2.81
N ILE A 174 12.75 -13.10 -4.03
CA ILE A 174 14.10 -13.31 -4.59
C ILE A 174 14.94 -12.03 -4.50
N HIS A 175 14.40 -10.90 -4.93
CA HIS A 175 15.10 -9.61 -4.89
C HIS A 175 15.49 -9.14 -3.47
N ASN A 176 14.74 -9.54 -2.42
CA ASN A 176 15.08 -9.23 -1.03
C ASN A 176 16.12 -10.20 -0.47
N VAL A 177 15.99 -11.50 -0.80
CA VAL A 177 16.95 -12.52 -0.37
C VAL A 177 18.33 -12.26 -1.00
N VAL A 178 18.38 -11.94 -2.30
CA VAL A 178 19.60 -11.57 -3.04
C VAL A 178 20.24 -10.28 -2.49
N ALA A 179 19.43 -9.28 -2.13
CA ALA A 179 19.93 -8.07 -1.50
C ALA A 179 20.52 -8.36 -0.11
N ALA A 180 19.86 -9.20 0.68
CA ALA A 180 20.33 -9.60 2.01
C ALA A 180 21.64 -10.40 1.93
N SER A 181 21.74 -11.40 1.06
CA SER A 181 22.97 -12.18 0.83
C SER A 181 24.13 -11.29 0.39
N ALA A 182 23.88 -10.27 -0.44
CA ALA A 182 24.88 -9.28 -0.81
C ALA A 182 25.43 -8.51 0.40
N THR A 183 24.58 -8.11 1.34
CA THR A 183 25.02 -7.37 2.55
C THR A 183 25.85 -8.21 3.51
N VAL A 184 25.65 -9.54 3.54
CA VAL A 184 26.45 -10.47 4.36
C VAL A 184 27.61 -11.12 3.61
N GLY A 185 27.89 -10.68 2.38
CA GLY A 185 29.04 -11.17 1.58
C GLY A 185 28.86 -12.56 0.96
N LEU A 186 27.62 -13.03 0.82
CA LEU A 186 27.25 -14.33 0.25
C LEU A 186 26.76 -14.24 -1.20
N LEU A 187 27.07 -13.14 -1.90
CA LEU A 187 26.79 -12.96 -3.33
C LEU A 187 27.28 -14.16 -4.15
N GLY A 188 26.36 -14.82 -4.86
CA GLY A 188 26.66 -16.00 -5.68
C GLY A 188 26.66 -17.35 -4.95
N ARG A 189 26.28 -17.40 -3.66
CA ARG A 189 26.08 -18.63 -2.87
C ARG A 189 24.65 -18.73 -2.33
N GLU A 190 23.69 -18.21 -3.09
CA GLU A 190 22.31 -17.92 -2.64
C GLU A 190 21.34 -19.10 -2.85
N GLY A 191 21.87 -20.31 -3.05
CA GLY A 191 21.12 -21.54 -3.34
C GLY A 191 21.13 -22.54 -2.20
#